data_AF-A0A0B2BRS5-F1
#
_entry.id   AF-A0A0B2BRS5-F1
#
_cell.length_a   1.000
_cell.length_b   1.000
_cell.length_c   1.000
_cell.angle_alpha   90.00
_cell.angle_beta   90.00
_cell.angle_gamma   90.00
#
_symmetry.space_group_name_H-M   'P 1'
#
loop_
_entity.id
_entity.type
_entity.pdbx_description
1 polymer ?
#
loop_
_entity_poly.entity_id
_entity_poly.type
_entity_poly.pdbx_seq_one_letter_code
_entity_poly.pdbx_strand_id
1 'polypeptide(L)' 'LGGVYPALFNFNLEDGQHPYPAGKYRVHSSSFKINNFGQVSVGRVLLESVKSA' A
#
# COMPACT_ATOMS: atom_id res chain seq x y z
N LEU A 1 -11.42 -1.97 -0.56
CA LEU A 1 -12.13 -2.78 -1.58
C LEU A 1 -13.54 -3.21 -1.15
N GLY A 2 -14.07 -2.79 0.01
CA GLY A 2 -15.51 -2.78 0.35
C GLY A 2 -16.26 -4.11 0.42
N GLY A 3 -15.71 -5.18 -0.15
CA GLY A 3 -16.30 -6.51 -0.19
C GLY A 3 -16.12 -7.27 1.10
N VAL A 4 -16.84 -8.39 1.17
CA VAL A 4 -16.85 -9.32 2.32
C VAL A 4 -15.49 -9.99 2.54
N TYR A 5 -14.69 -10.15 1.48
CA TYR A 5 -13.39 -10.82 1.50
C TYR A 5 -12.27 -9.91 1.01
N PRO A 6 -11.03 -10.10 1.51
CA PRO A 6 -9.86 -9.41 0.99
C PRO A 6 -9.57 -9.87 -0.45
N ALA A 7 -9.28 -8.92 -1.32
CA ALA A 7 -8.80 -9.24 -2.67
C ALA A 7 -7.29 -9.43 -2.65
N LEU A 8 -6.81 -10.45 -3.35
CA LEU A 8 -5.39 -10.60 -3.64
C LEU A 8 -4.98 -9.52 -4.64
N PHE A 9 -3.88 -8.81 -4.35
CA PHE A 9 -3.25 -7.89 -5.28
C PHE A 9 -1.74 -7.95 -5.13
N ASN A 10 -1.03 -7.69 -6.22
CA ASN A 10 0.42 -7.62 -6.25
C ASN A 10 0.85 -6.16 -6.31
N PHE A 11 1.99 -5.85 -5.67
CA PHE A 11 2.59 -4.52 -5.71
C PHE A 11 4.12 -4.64 -5.70
N ASN A 12 4.80 -3.59 -6.17
CA ASN A 12 6.26 -3.57 -6.28
C ASN A 12 6.87 -2.98 -5.01
N LEU A 13 7.86 -3.69 -4.46
CA LEU A 13 8.69 -3.22 -3.35
C LEU A 13 9.76 -2.23 -3.83
N GLU A 14 10.39 -1.53 -2.89
CA GLU A 14 11.62 -0.78 -3.18
C GLU A 14 12.80 -1.69 -3.49
N ASP A 15 13.73 -1.18 -4.30
CA ASP A 15 14.96 -1.90 -4.60
C ASP A 15 15.79 -2.00 -3.31
N GLY A 16 16.16 -3.23 -2.93
CA GLY A 16 16.79 -3.51 -1.65
C GLY A 16 15.85 -3.55 -0.44
N GLN A 17 14.55 -3.35 -0.60
CA GLN A 17 13.59 -3.48 0.50
C GLN A 17 13.29 -4.95 0.78
N HIS A 18 13.47 -5.38 2.04
CA HIS A 18 13.09 -6.72 2.45
C HIS A 18 11.56 -6.91 2.38
N PRO A 19 11.08 -8.11 2.01
CA PRO A 19 9.66 -8.42 2.02
C PRO A 19 9.01 -8.11 3.36
N TYR A 20 7.81 -7.53 3.32
CA TYR A 20 7.03 -7.30 4.52
C TYR A 20 6.70 -8.64 5.21
N PRO A 21 6.95 -8.79 6.52
CA PRO A 21 6.58 -10.01 7.24
C PRO A 21 5.05 -10.19 7.23
N ALA A 22 4.57 -11.42 7.39
CA ALA A 22 3.14 -11.68 7.41
C ALA A 22 2.45 -10.91 8.54
N GLY A 23 1.41 -10.13 8.22
CA GLY A 23 0.75 -9.27 9.20
C GLY A 23 -0.31 -8.36 8.60
N LYS A 24 -0.96 -7.57 9.47
CA LYS A 24 -1.91 -6.54 9.07
C LYS A 24 -1.18 -5.20 8.90
N TYR A 25 -1.31 -4.62 7.72
CA TYR A 25 -0.71 -3.35 7.37
C TYR A 25 -1.77 -2.36 6.89
N ARG A 26 -1.45 -1.07 6.99
CA ARG A 26 -2.18 0.01 6.32
C ARG A 26 -1.33 0.59 5.22
N VAL A 27 -1.99 1.11 4.19
CA VAL A 27 -1.30 1.84 3.12
C VAL A 27 -0.92 3.21 3.66
N HIS A 28 0.38 3.53 3.62
CA HIS A 28 0.91 4.81 4.05
C HIS A 28 0.49 5.92 3.08
N SER A 29 0.27 7.14 3.58
CA SER A 29 -0.20 8.27 2.76
C SER A 29 0.78 8.65 1.64
N SER A 30 2.07 8.39 1.81
CA SER A 30 3.12 8.60 0.78
C SER A 30 2.93 7.73 -0.48
N SER A 31 2.05 6.73 -0.44
CA SER A 31 1.72 5.94 -1.63
C SER A 31 0.83 6.67 -2.63
N PHE A 32 0.18 7.75 -2.20
CA PHE A 32 -0.67 8.54 -3.07
C PHE A 32 0.13 9.69 -3.67
N LYS A 33 -0.01 9.87 -4.98
CA LYS A 33 0.60 10.96 -5.74
C LYS A 33 -0.44 11.60 -6.65
N ILE A 34 -0.26 12.88 -6.95
CA ILE A 34 -1.06 13.55 -7.98
C ILE A 34 -0.44 13.19 -9.33
N ASN A 35 -1.26 12.64 -10.24
CA ASN A 35 -0.83 12.34 -11.59
C ASN A 35 -0.80 13.61 -12.48
N ASN A 36 -0.33 13.47 -13.72
CA ASN A 36 -0.20 14.58 -14.66
C ASN A 36 -1.54 15.25 -15.06
N PHE A 37 -2.67 14.66 -14.64
CA PHE A 37 -4.02 15.16 -14.87
C PHE A 37 -4.66 15.77 -13.60
N GLY A 38 -3.88 15.98 -12.54
CA GLY A 38 -4.37 16.56 -11.29
C GLY A 38 -5.21 15.60 -10.43
N GLN A 39 -5.24 14.30 -10.77
CA GLN A 39 -6.01 13.30 -10.03
C GLN A 39 -5.13 12.51 -9.06
N VAL A 40 -5.72 12.06 -7.96
CA VAL A 40 -5.04 11.14 -7.03
C VAL A 40 -4.82 9.80 -7.73
N SER A 41 -3.58 9.38 -7.77
CA SER A 41 -3.15 8.11 -8.33
C SER A 41 -2.32 7.36 -7.30
N VAL A 42 -2.47 6.04 -7.28
CA VAL A 42 -1.64 5.17 -6.46
C VAL A 42 -0.29 5.03 -7.16
N GLY A 43 0.75 5.54 -6.52
CA GLY A 43 2.13 5.35 -6.93
C GLY A 43 2.66 4.03 -6.38
N ARG A 44 3.71 4.13 -5.59
CA ARG A 44 4.32 2.96 -4.95
C ARG A 44 3.57 2.64 -3.66
N VAL A 45 3.09 1.42 -3.53
CA VAL A 45 2.41 0.97 -2.30
C VAL A 45 3.46 0.76 -1.22
N LEU A 46 3.36 1.56 -0.16
CA LEU A 46 4.17 1.53 1.04
C LEU A 46 3.24 1.12 2.17
N LEU A 47 3.66 0.11 2.92
CA LEU A 47 2.87 -0.44 4.01
C LEU A 47 3.45 0.01 5.35
N GLU A 48 2.58 0.51 6.24
CA GLU A 48 2.89 0.79 7.64
C GLU A 48 2.25 -0.29 8.53
N SER A 49 2.96 -0.73 9.57
CA SER A 49 2.44 -1.70 10.52
C SER A 49 1.28 -1.10 11.29
N VAL A 50 0.14 -1.78 11.34
CA VAL A 50 -0.95 -1.37 12.24
C VAL A 50 -0.57 -1.84 13.63
N LYS A 51 -0.20 -0.92 14.52
CA LYS A 51 -0.13 -1.27 15.94
C LYS A 51 -1.55 -1.63 16.39
N SER A 52 -1.74 -2.90 16.73
CA SER A 52 -2.90 -3.33 17.50
C SER A 52 -2.81 -2.65 18.86
N ALA A 53 -3.64 -1.64 19.08
CA ALA A 53 -3.94 -1.12 20.41
C ALA A 53 -4.85 -2.12 21.14
#